data_AF-A0A9N8VAM5-F1
#
_entry.id   AF-A0A9N8VAM5-F1
#
_cell.length_a   1.000
_cell.length_b   1.000
_cell.length_c   1.000
_cell.angle_alpha   90.00
_cell.angle_beta   90.00
_cell.angle_gamma   90.00
#
_symmetry.space_group_name_H-M   'P 1'
#
loop_
_entity.id
_entity.type
_entity.pdbx_description
1 polymer ?
#
loop_
_entity_poly.entity_id
_entity_poly.type
_entity_poly.pdbx_seq_one_letter_code
_entity_poly.pdbx_strand_id
1 'polypeptide(L)'
;MKCEKCQLFKLTREFPDGTISSTCKHITSWCLECLVGYLKEVQHQCPTCKTELSEQEVVKFNLFWEKANFKIDLESFLQTHAEHSGPTDENFNNLYVVLLNGEIITLSISNIKTIKVKDLKGALKDKIRVDITQQMLIYNGIELNNYRDDGTDNTLENYGINPNSYIQLVVVLYSIPKDQALTNLIFDLHWKFPSSGHDFLDGTCMIFEGDKLWKTYDYLHSKYPRIRYIEHSGDLMDTDNAGAHHEIKANLNELPKSVGQLYFILSSWRSPNIGLFKKPEFKLYDPAKPNVNLCDYTVQRAADSQAVILCLINRSRNDMWKVIPVEETTNGNAKDYSPIEEKIKSFGLFNTIL
;
A
#
# COMPACT_ATOMS: atom_id res chain seq x y z
N MET A 1 5.48 5.34 -14.16
CA MET A 1 6.24 5.46 -15.42
C MET A 1 5.57 6.50 -16.32
N LYS A 2 6.32 7.21 -17.17
CA LYS A 2 5.73 8.20 -18.10
C LYS A 2 5.31 7.52 -19.40
N CYS A 3 4.06 7.69 -19.82
CA CYS A 3 3.56 7.16 -21.09
C CYS A 3 4.01 8.04 -22.27
N GLU A 4 4.63 7.46 -23.30
CA GLU A 4 5.08 8.23 -24.48
C GLU A 4 3.92 8.76 -25.34
N LYS A 5 2.73 8.15 -25.26
CA LYS A 5 1.56 8.58 -26.05
C LYS A 5 0.79 9.73 -25.40
N CYS A 6 0.33 9.55 -24.16
CA CYS A 6 -0.43 10.60 -23.46
C CYS A 6 0.43 11.55 -22.64
N GLN A 7 1.74 11.28 -22.50
CA GLN A 7 2.70 12.09 -21.75
C GLN A 7 2.42 12.22 -20.24
N LEU A 8 1.44 11.48 -19.71
CA LEU A 8 1.11 11.42 -18.29
C LEU A 8 2.01 10.42 -17.54
N PHE A 9 2.25 10.70 -16.25
CA PHE A 9 2.77 9.70 -15.33
C PHE A 9 1.64 8.74 -14.96
N LYS A 10 1.95 7.45 -14.98
CA LYS A 10 0.97 6.35 -14.82
C LYS A 10 1.56 5.29 -13.93
N LEU A 11 0.74 4.54 -13.21
CA LEU A 11 1.18 3.41 -12.39
C LEU A 11 1.83 2.35 -13.29
N THR A 12 2.82 1.60 -12.78
CA THR A 12 3.49 0.56 -13.59
C THR A 12 2.49 -0.50 -14.08
N ARG A 13 1.48 -0.84 -13.27
CA ARG A 13 0.38 -1.75 -13.63
C ARG A 13 -0.50 -1.23 -14.77
N GLU A 14 -0.43 0.06 -15.10
CA GLU A 14 -1.12 0.64 -16.26
C GLU A 14 -0.35 0.40 -17.57
N PHE A 15 0.77 -0.32 -17.57
CA PHE A 15 1.52 -0.70 -18.77
C PHE A 15 1.46 -2.22 -18.97
N PRO A 16 1.63 -2.73 -20.21
CA PRO A 16 1.72 -4.16 -20.43
C PRO A 16 2.87 -4.80 -19.65
N ASP A 17 2.58 -5.93 -19.01
CA ASP A 17 3.60 -6.78 -18.40
C ASP A 17 4.40 -7.50 -19.50
N GLY A 18 5.42 -6.81 -20.04
CA GLY A 18 6.33 -7.31 -21.05
C GLY A 18 6.05 -6.84 -22.48
N THR A 19 6.37 -7.69 -23.46
CA THR A 19 6.29 -7.37 -24.88
C THR A 19 4.85 -7.43 -25.39
N ILE A 20 4.47 -6.51 -26.29
CA ILE A 20 3.12 -6.49 -26.88
C ILE A 20 2.85 -7.75 -27.72
N SER A 21 3.84 -8.25 -28.44
CA SER A 21 3.79 -9.53 -29.13
C SER A 21 5.02 -10.35 -28.78
N SER A 22 4.90 -11.68 -28.86
CA SER A 22 6.03 -12.62 -28.71
C SER A 22 7.20 -12.36 -29.69
N THR A 23 6.93 -11.63 -30.77
CA THR A 23 7.89 -11.26 -31.82
C THR A 23 8.52 -9.88 -31.59
N CYS A 24 8.01 -9.09 -30.66
CA CYS A 24 8.60 -7.80 -30.29
C CYS A 24 9.87 -8.03 -29.47
N LYS A 25 10.96 -7.33 -29.82
CA LYS A 25 12.22 -7.33 -29.04
C LYS A 25 12.34 -6.14 -28.07
N HIS A 26 11.21 -5.50 -27.76
CA HIS A 26 11.16 -4.34 -26.90
C HIS A 26 9.86 -4.36 -26.08
N ILE A 27 9.92 -3.68 -24.93
CA ILE A 27 8.74 -3.38 -24.12
C ILE A 27 8.17 -2.05 -24.63
N THR A 28 6.86 -1.88 -24.52
CA THR A 28 6.22 -0.61 -24.91
C THR A 28 6.29 0.42 -23.79
N SER A 29 6.48 1.66 -24.18
CA SER A 29 6.42 2.86 -23.35
C SER A 29 5.00 3.44 -23.28
N TRP A 30 4.00 2.78 -23.87
CA TRP A 30 2.60 3.23 -23.90
C TRP A 30 1.80 2.55 -22.80
N CYS A 31 1.00 3.31 -22.06
CA CYS A 31 0.03 2.74 -21.13
C CYS A 31 -1.03 1.90 -21.88
N LEU A 32 -1.65 0.97 -21.18
CA LEU A 32 -2.67 0.04 -21.68
C LEU A 32 -3.86 0.75 -22.29
N GLU A 33 -4.27 1.88 -21.73
CA GLU A 33 -5.33 2.72 -22.30
C GLU A 33 -4.97 3.21 -23.70
N CYS A 34 -3.80 3.83 -23.84
CA CYS A 34 -3.30 4.35 -25.11
C CYS A 34 -3.04 3.23 -26.12
N LEU A 35 -2.52 2.10 -25.64
CA LEU A 35 -2.25 0.92 -26.46
C LEU A 35 -3.56 0.32 -26.99
N VAL A 36 -4.55 0.09 -26.11
CA VAL A 36 -5.86 -0.45 -26.50
C VAL A 36 -6.60 0.50 -27.42
N GLY A 37 -6.58 1.81 -27.14
CA GLY A 37 -7.16 2.82 -28.05
C GLY A 37 -6.53 2.74 -29.45
N TYR A 38 -5.20 2.67 -29.53
CA TYR A 38 -4.49 2.55 -30.80
C TYR A 38 -4.81 1.25 -31.56
N LEU A 39 -4.86 0.13 -30.84
CA LEU A 39 -5.18 -1.18 -31.43
C LEU A 39 -6.65 -1.26 -31.91
N LYS A 40 -7.56 -0.49 -31.29
CA LYS A 40 -8.98 -0.40 -31.70
C LYS A 40 -9.20 0.52 -32.90
N GLU A 41 -8.48 1.63 -32.97
CA GLU A 41 -8.79 2.70 -33.92
C GLU A 41 -7.97 2.66 -35.21
N VAL A 42 -6.72 2.18 -35.17
CA VAL A 42 -5.78 2.53 -36.24
C VAL A 42 -5.11 1.32 -36.89
N GLN A 43 -4.44 0.42 -36.17
CA GLN A 43 -3.74 -0.74 -36.77
C GLN A 43 -3.54 -1.87 -35.74
N HIS A 44 -3.75 -3.13 -36.13
CA HIS A 44 -3.34 -4.33 -35.36
C HIS A 44 -1.81 -4.50 -35.40
N GLN A 45 -1.05 -3.47 -35.04
CA GLN A 45 0.41 -3.42 -35.12
C GLN A 45 1.00 -2.82 -33.85
N CYS A 46 2.24 -3.17 -33.55
CA CYS A 46 2.97 -2.60 -32.44
C CYS A 46 3.26 -1.10 -32.73
N PRO A 47 2.97 -0.17 -31.81
CA PRO A 47 3.17 1.26 -32.06
C PRO A 47 4.65 1.61 -32.30
N THR A 48 5.58 0.88 -31.68
CA THR A 48 7.03 1.14 -31.74
C THR A 48 7.72 0.46 -32.94
N CYS A 49 7.61 -0.86 -33.08
CA CYS A 49 8.34 -1.61 -34.11
C CYS A 49 7.51 -1.98 -35.35
N LYS A 50 6.21 -1.65 -35.37
CA LYS A 50 5.26 -1.95 -36.45
C LYS A 50 5.02 -3.43 -36.76
N THR A 51 5.49 -4.33 -35.90
CA THR A 51 5.17 -5.75 -35.98
C THR A 51 3.67 -5.98 -35.86
N GLU A 52 3.11 -6.81 -36.73
CA GLU A 52 1.68 -7.15 -36.77
C GLU A 52 1.31 -8.07 -35.59
N LEU A 53 0.19 -7.77 -34.95
CA LEU A 53 -0.38 -8.55 -33.85
C LEU A 53 -1.46 -9.49 -34.39
N SER A 54 -1.51 -10.68 -33.83
CA SER A 54 -2.64 -11.59 -34.02
C SER A 54 -3.90 -11.07 -33.33
N GLU A 55 -5.08 -11.51 -33.81
CA GLU A 55 -6.36 -11.18 -33.17
C GLU A 55 -6.40 -11.60 -31.69
N GLN A 56 -5.78 -12.72 -31.34
CA GLN A 56 -5.72 -13.21 -29.96
C GLN A 56 -4.91 -12.27 -29.05
N GLU A 57 -3.81 -11.70 -29.56
CA GLU A 57 -3.00 -10.72 -28.82
C GLU A 57 -3.79 -9.42 -28.60
N VAL A 58 -4.52 -8.94 -29.62
CA VAL A 58 -5.38 -7.75 -29.51
C VAL A 58 -6.51 -7.98 -28.50
N VAL A 59 -7.20 -9.12 -28.58
CA VAL A 59 -8.27 -9.50 -27.64
C VAL A 59 -7.74 -9.61 -26.21
N LYS A 60 -6.53 -10.15 -26.02
CA LYS A 60 -5.88 -10.24 -24.70
C LYS A 60 -5.72 -8.86 -24.06
N PHE A 61 -5.23 -7.86 -24.79
CA PHE A 61 -5.09 -6.50 -24.24
C PHE A 61 -6.43 -5.81 -23.99
N ASN A 62 -7.42 -6.03 -24.87
CA ASN A 62 -8.77 -5.53 -24.64
C ASN A 62 -9.38 -6.12 -23.36
N LEU A 63 -9.28 -7.43 -23.16
CA LEU A 63 -9.77 -8.10 -21.96
C LEU A 63 -9.01 -7.68 -20.70
N PHE A 64 -7.69 -7.51 -20.81
CA PHE A 64 -6.85 -7.04 -19.70
C PHE A 64 -7.23 -5.61 -19.30
N TRP A 65 -7.43 -4.73 -20.27
CA TRP A 65 -7.94 -3.38 -20.03
C TRP A 65 -9.35 -3.40 -19.45
N GLU A 66 -10.27 -4.22 -19.97
CA GLU A 66 -11.63 -4.35 -19.43
C GLU A 66 -11.66 -4.77 -17.97
N LYS A 67 -10.79 -5.71 -17.59
CA LYS A 67 -10.68 -6.26 -16.23
C LYS A 67 -9.70 -5.51 -15.33
N ALA A 68 -9.12 -4.41 -15.79
CA ALA A 68 -8.12 -3.65 -15.05
C ALA A 68 -8.76 -2.85 -13.90
N ASN A 69 -8.48 -3.27 -12.66
CA ASN A 69 -8.90 -2.56 -11.44
C ASN A 69 -8.19 -1.20 -11.25
N PHE A 70 -7.20 -0.88 -12.08
CA PHE A 70 -6.44 0.37 -12.05
C PHE A 70 -6.98 1.47 -12.96
N LYS A 71 -8.11 1.23 -13.66
CA LYS A 71 -8.84 2.28 -14.42
C LYS A 71 -9.25 3.49 -13.58
N ILE A 72 -9.06 3.43 -12.27
CA ILE A 72 -9.13 4.58 -11.38
C ILE A 72 -7.72 5.20 -11.35
N ASP A 73 -7.50 6.05 -12.34
CA ASP A 73 -6.31 6.89 -12.50
C ASP A 73 -6.32 7.97 -11.43
N LEU A 74 -5.49 7.83 -10.39
CA LEU A 74 -5.45 8.77 -9.26
C LEU A 74 -4.80 10.12 -9.63
N GLU A 75 -4.00 10.19 -10.69
CA GLU A 75 -3.41 11.44 -11.18
C GLU A 75 -4.37 12.18 -12.13
N SER A 76 -5.09 11.47 -12.99
CA SER A 76 -6.27 12.04 -13.67
C SER A 76 -7.37 12.44 -12.66
N PHE A 77 -7.49 11.74 -11.54
CA PHE A 77 -8.46 12.08 -10.49
C PHE A 77 -8.16 13.42 -9.80
N LEU A 78 -6.88 13.76 -9.59
CA LEU A 78 -6.48 15.03 -8.96
C LEU A 78 -6.37 16.19 -9.96
N GLN A 79 -6.06 15.90 -11.23
CA GLN A 79 -5.80 16.93 -12.25
C GLN A 79 -7.03 17.25 -13.12
N THR A 80 -8.00 16.34 -13.24
CA THR A 80 -9.24 16.55 -14.02
C THR A 80 -10.40 17.09 -13.18
N HIS A 81 -10.33 17.07 -11.85
CA HIS A 81 -11.40 17.55 -10.96
C HIS A 81 -11.22 18.96 -10.39
N ALA A 82 -10.36 19.77 -11.04
CA ALA A 82 -10.60 21.20 -11.11
C ALA A 82 -11.76 21.55 -12.06
N GLU A 83 -12.18 20.64 -12.98
CA GLU A 83 -13.14 21.01 -14.04
C GLU A 83 -14.35 20.09 -14.27
N HIS A 84 -14.50 18.89 -13.70
CA HIS A 84 -15.72 18.10 -13.93
C HIS A 84 -16.43 17.57 -12.68
N SER A 85 -17.64 18.08 -12.47
CA SER A 85 -18.73 17.50 -11.67
C SER A 85 -18.95 16.03 -12.00
N GLY A 86 -19.14 15.19 -10.97
CA GLY A 86 -19.54 13.79 -11.13
C GLY A 86 -20.86 13.60 -11.89
N PRO A 87 -21.26 12.35 -12.17
CA PRO A 87 -22.43 12.04 -13.01
C PRO A 87 -23.67 12.80 -12.52
N THR A 88 -24.24 13.62 -13.41
CA THR A 88 -25.42 14.44 -13.19
C THR A 88 -26.68 13.58 -13.26
N ASP A 89 -26.97 12.84 -12.20
CA ASP A 89 -28.34 12.39 -11.92
C ASP A 89 -28.93 13.37 -10.88
N GLU A 90 -29.85 14.22 -11.35
CA GLU A 90 -30.33 15.44 -10.69
C GLU A 90 -31.11 15.26 -9.36
N ASN A 91 -31.15 14.07 -8.76
CA ASN A 91 -31.91 13.83 -7.53
C ASN A 91 -31.12 13.18 -6.37
N PHE A 92 -29.83 12.86 -6.52
CA PHE A 92 -29.03 12.27 -5.45
C PHE A 92 -27.65 12.92 -5.32
N ASN A 93 -27.43 13.63 -4.20
CA ASN A 93 -26.10 14.08 -3.80
C ASN A 93 -25.34 12.90 -3.19
N ASN A 94 -24.59 12.19 -4.01
CA ASN A 94 -23.81 11.04 -3.57
C ASN A 94 -22.44 11.47 -3.03
N LEU A 95 -21.86 10.65 -2.17
CA LEU A 95 -20.49 10.71 -1.74
C LEU A 95 -19.85 9.37 -2.03
N TYR A 96 -18.64 9.38 -2.58
CA TYR A 96 -17.92 8.17 -2.96
C TYR A 96 -16.77 7.96 -1.98
N VAL A 97 -16.74 6.81 -1.29
CA VAL A 97 -15.64 6.47 -0.39
C VAL A 97 -14.82 5.34 -1.00
N VAL A 98 -13.56 5.60 -1.30
CA VAL A 98 -12.66 4.69 -2.03
C VAL A 98 -11.72 4.01 -1.06
N LEU A 99 -11.68 2.67 -1.07
CA LEU A 99 -10.76 1.85 -0.29
C LEU A 99 -9.44 1.66 -1.04
N LEU A 100 -8.38 1.25 -0.33
CA LEU A 100 -7.06 0.98 -0.93
C LEU A 100 -7.08 -0.14 -1.97
N ASN A 101 -7.97 -1.12 -1.83
CA ASN A 101 -8.18 -2.19 -2.81
C ASN A 101 -8.92 -1.71 -4.09
N GLY A 102 -9.33 -0.43 -4.14
CA GLY A 102 -10.07 0.17 -5.24
C GLY A 102 -11.60 0.04 -5.14
N GLU A 103 -12.12 -0.61 -4.10
CA GLU A 103 -13.57 -0.69 -3.86
C GLU A 103 -14.16 0.70 -3.58
N ILE A 104 -15.32 1.00 -4.17
CA ILE A 104 -16.02 2.28 -4.01
C ILE A 104 -17.35 2.06 -3.28
N ILE A 105 -17.49 2.74 -2.14
CA ILE A 105 -18.73 2.79 -1.37
C ILE A 105 -19.46 4.08 -1.72
N THR A 106 -20.63 3.96 -2.36
CA THR A 106 -21.51 5.10 -2.60
C THR A 106 -22.43 5.33 -1.40
N LEU A 107 -22.49 6.56 -0.90
CA LEU A 107 -23.38 7.00 0.16
C LEU A 107 -24.27 8.13 -0.38
N SER A 108 -25.59 7.92 -0.39
CA SER A 108 -26.54 8.95 -0.81
C SER A 108 -26.88 9.85 0.37
N ILE A 109 -26.77 11.16 0.18
CA ILE A 109 -26.93 12.10 1.30
C ILE A 109 -27.82 13.28 0.91
N SER A 110 -28.74 13.63 1.80
CA SER A 110 -29.73 14.69 1.56
C SER A 110 -29.16 16.11 1.66
N ASN A 111 -28.21 16.36 2.58
CA ASN A 111 -27.55 17.65 2.72
C ASN A 111 -26.10 17.52 3.19
N ILE A 112 -25.14 17.68 2.27
CA ILE A 112 -23.72 17.47 2.55
C ILE A 112 -23.11 18.51 3.49
N LYS A 113 -23.67 19.72 3.51
CA LYS A 113 -23.11 20.86 4.27
C LYS A 113 -23.17 20.65 5.78
N THR A 114 -24.16 19.89 6.23
CA THR A 114 -24.39 19.64 7.67
C THR A 114 -23.80 18.33 8.16
N ILE A 115 -23.22 17.51 7.28
CA ILE A 115 -22.69 16.20 7.68
C ILE A 115 -21.43 16.38 8.49
N LYS A 116 -21.43 15.80 9.69
CA LYS A 116 -20.24 15.75 10.53
C LYS A 116 -19.36 14.59 10.10
N VAL A 117 -18.04 14.74 10.23
CA VAL A 117 -17.08 13.67 9.90
C VAL A 117 -17.39 12.40 10.71
N LYS A 118 -17.79 12.53 11.98
CA LYS A 118 -18.17 11.40 12.83
C LYS A 118 -19.41 10.65 12.32
N ASP A 119 -20.37 11.35 11.71
CA ASP A 119 -21.60 10.75 11.19
C ASP A 119 -21.29 9.95 9.92
N LEU A 120 -20.40 10.46 9.06
CA LEU A 120 -19.87 9.73 7.91
C LEU A 120 -19.16 8.44 8.34
N LYS A 121 -18.29 8.51 9.37
CA LYS A 121 -17.63 7.32 9.91
C LYS A 121 -18.62 6.31 10.50
N GLY A 122 -19.69 6.79 11.13
CA GLY A 122 -20.80 5.96 11.60
C GLY A 122 -21.49 5.21 10.46
N ALA A 123 -21.87 5.93 9.40
CA ALA A 123 -22.50 5.32 8.22
C ALA A 123 -21.59 4.27 7.54
N LEU A 124 -20.29 4.52 7.48
CA LEU A 124 -19.31 3.56 6.97
C LEU A 124 -19.17 2.34 7.89
N LYS A 125 -19.17 2.53 9.21
CA LYS A 125 -19.13 1.41 10.17
C LYS A 125 -20.30 0.45 9.93
N ASP A 126 -21.50 0.98 9.73
CA ASP A 126 -22.68 0.15 9.48
C ASP A 126 -22.57 -0.61 8.15
N LYS A 127 -21.94 0.00 7.14
CA LYS A 127 -21.87 -0.54 5.77
C LYS A 127 -20.76 -1.57 5.56
N ILE A 128 -19.57 -1.33 6.11
CA ILE A 128 -18.38 -2.19 5.90
C ILE A 128 -17.86 -2.86 7.17
N ARG A 129 -18.53 -2.65 8.32
CA ARG A 129 -18.20 -3.26 9.62
C ARG A 129 -16.78 -2.95 10.12
N VAL A 130 -16.20 -1.82 9.68
CA VAL A 130 -14.94 -1.29 10.20
C VAL A 130 -15.24 -0.32 11.34
N ASP A 131 -14.60 -0.47 12.50
CA ASP A 131 -14.86 0.41 13.63
C ASP A 131 -14.44 1.87 13.34
N ILE A 132 -15.16 2.85 13.89
CA ILE A 132 -14.89 4.28 13.69
C ILE A 132 -13.45 4.65 14.03
N THR A 133 -12.86 4.02 15.04
CA THR A 133 -11.47 4.24 15.47
C THR A 133 -10.43 3.72 14.48
N GLN A 134 -10.84 2.78 13.62
CA GLN A 134 -10.03 2.18 12.57
C GLN A 134 -10.24 2.87 11.21
N GLN A 135 -11.10 3.89 11.13
CA GLN A 135 -11.35 4.61 9.89
C GLN A 135 -10.53 5.90 9.80
N MET A 136 -9.56 5.93 8.90
CA MET A 136 -8.84 7.14 8.51
C MET A 136 -9.39 7.63 7.16
N LEU A 137 -10.15 8.72 7.20
CA LEU A 137 -10.72 9.35 6.02
C LEU A 137 -9.80 10.46 5.54
N ILE A 138 -9.54 10.50 4.24
CA ILE A 138 -8.60 11.44 3.62
C ILE A 138 -9.27 12.12 2.43
N TYR A 139 -9.17 13.44 2.38
CA TYR A 139 -9.63 14.24 1.26
C TYR A 139 -8.58 15.29 0.90
N ASN A 140 -8.20 15.39 -0.39
CA ASN A 140 -7.17 16.31 -0.88
C ASN A 140 -5.87 16.30 -0.05
N GLY A 141 -5.42 15.10 0.36
CA GLY A 141 -4.21 14.95 1.16
C GLY A 141 -4.34 15.40 2.62
N ILE A 142 -5.56 15.57 3.14
CA ILE A 142 -5.82 15.98 4.52
C ILE A 142 -6.68 14.91 5.19
N GLU A 143 -6.23 14.44 6.36
CA GLU A 143 -7.03 13.56 7.22
C GLU A 143 -8.22 14.32 7.83
N LEU A 144 -9.41 13.74 7.72
CA LEU A 144 -10.63 14.29 8.29
C LEU A 144 -10.70 13.97 9.79
N ASN A 145 -10.65 15.02 10.60
CA ASN A 145 -10.80 14.94 12.05
C ASN A 145 -12.28 15.05 12.46
N ASN A 146 -12.68 14.32 13.51
CA ASN A 146 -14.06 14.38 14.04
C ASN A 146 -14.37 15.75 14.67
N TYR A 147 -13.37 16.37 15.29
CA TYR A 147 -13.50 17.61 16.06
C TYR A 147 -12.49 18.64 15.57
N ARG A 148 -12.81 19.92 15.80
CA ARG A 148 -11.93 21.07 15.64
C ARG A 148 -11.12 21.29 16.92
N ASP A 149 -10.14 22.20 16.87
CA ASP A 149 -9.29 22.52 18.03
C ASP A 149 -10.07 23.11 19.21
N ASP A 150 -11.21 23.75 18.95
CA ASP A 150 -12.13 24.28 19.96
C ASP A 150 -13.11 23.24 20.53
N GLY A 151 -12.98 21.97 20.10
CA GLY A 151 -13.84 20.87 20.53
C GLY A 151 -15.19 20.77 19.81
N THR A 152 -15.50 21.69 18.88
CA THR A 152 -16.72 21.60 18.07
C THR A 152 -16.60 20.53 16.98
N ASP A 153 -17.74 20.02 16.49
CA ASP A 153 -17.75 19.01 15.42
C ASP A 153 -17.22 19.59 14.10
N ASN A 154 -16.34 18.83 13.45
CA ASN A 154 -15.90 19.11 12.08
C ASN A 154 -16.95 18.57 11.09
N THR A 155 -17.31 19.37 10.09
CA THR A 155 -18.20 18.98 8.99
C THR A 155 -17.44 18.70 7.70
N LEU A 156 -18.06 17.99 6.75
CA LEU A 156 -17.48 17.77 5.43
C LEU A 156 -17.24 19.09 4.68
N GLU A 157 -18.12 20.09 4.86
CA GLU A 157 -17.96 21.43 4.29
C GLU A 157 -16.71 22.15 4.83
N ASN A 158 -16.30 21.89 6.08
CA ASN A 158 -15.06 22.47 6.62
C ASN A 158 -13.81 22.04 5.84
N TYR A 159 -13.86 20.92 5.12
CA TYR A 159 -12.79 20.42 4.25
C TYR A 159 -13.04 20.71 2.76
N GLY A 160 -14.09 21.47 2.43
CA GLY A 160 -14.45 21.78 1.04
C GLY A 160 -15.05 20.60 0.28
N ILE A 161 -15.54 19.57 0.98
CA ILE A 161 -16.15 18.39 0.36
C ILE A 161 -17.56 18.73 -0.12
N ASN A 162 -17.78 18.54 -1.41
CA ASN A 162 -19.03 18.82 -2.11
C ASN A 162 -19.75 17.53 -2.54
N PRO A 163 -21.02 17.58 -2.98
CA PRO A 163 -21.65 16.42 -3.57
C PRO A 163 -20.81 15.86 -4.72
N ASN A 164 -20.83 14.54 -4.85
CA ASN A 164 -20.06 13.76 -5.80
C ASN A 164 -18.53 13.80 -5.58
N SER A 165 -18.08 14.28 -4.41
CA SER A 165 -16.69 14.18 -4.00
C SER A 165 -16.31 12.73 -3.68
N TYR A 166 -15.03 12.45 -3.84
CA TYR A 166 -14.44 11.17 -3.47
C TYR A 166 -13.56 11.37 -2.25
N ILE A 167 -13.78 10.56 -1.23
CA ILE A 167 -13.00 10.52 0.00
C ILE A 167 -12.31 9.17 0.03
N GLN A 168 -11.03 9.16 0.37
CA GLN A 168 -10.35 7.90 0.58
C GLN A 168 -10.57 7.39 2.00
N LEU A 169 -10.83 6.09 2.13
CA LEU A 169 -10.80 5.38 3.40
C LEU A 169 -9.57 4.49 3.48
N VAL A 170 -8.73 4.74 4.48
CA VAL A 170 -7.67 3.84 4.91
C VAL A 170 -8.12 3.17 6.21
N VAL A 171 -8.14 1.84 6.22
CA VAL A 171 -8.42 1.06 7.42
C VAL A 171 -7.13 0.95 8.23
N VAL A 172 -7.14 1.51 9.44
CA VAL A 172 -6.04 1.50 10.39
C VAL A 172 -6.25 0.32 11.34
N LEU A 173 -5.28 -0.60 11.43
CA LEU A 173 -5.42 -1.77 12.31
C LEU A 173 -5.41 -1.37 13.79
N TYR A 174 -4.60 -0.37 14.13
CA TYR A 174 -4.42 0.07 15.51
C TYR A 174 -4.31 1.59 15.61
N SER A 175 -5.21 2.20 16.40
CA SER A 175 -5.16 3.62 16.76
C SER A 175 -4.68 3.74 18.19
N ILE A 176 -3.47 4.28 18.36
CA ILE A 176 -2.85 4.43 19.68
C ILE A 176 -3.38 5.73 20.27
N PRO A 177 -4.03 5.68 21.45
CA PRO A 177 -4.60 6.88 22.03
C PRO A 177 -3.48 7.91 22.30
N LYS A 178 -3.80 9.20 22.15
CA LYS A 178 -2.83 10.33 22.15
C LYS A 178 -1.93 10.37 23.39
N ASP A 179 -2.39 9.82 24.51
CA ASP A 179 -1.69 9.74 25.79
C ASP A 179 -0.67 8.58 25.86
N GLN A 180 -0.62 7.71 24.85
CA GLN A 180 0.23 6.52 24.80
C GLN A 180 1.04 6.38 23.51
N ALA A 181 1.23 7.49 22.77
CA ALA A 181 1.90 7.55 21.46
C ALA A 181 2.96 6.45 21.25
N LEU A 182 2.88 5.72 20.13
CA LEU A 182 3.83 4.64 19.80
C LEU A 182 5.24 5.22 19.80
N THR A 183 6.02 4.88 20.82
CA THR A 183 7.40 5.35 20.95
C THR A 183 8.39 4.28 20.49
N ASN A 184 8.03 3.02 20.69
CA ASN A 184 8.86 1.87 20.40
C ASN A 184 8.02 0.79 19.71
N LEU A 185 8.69 0.01 18.89
CA LEU A 185 8.10 -1.06 18.11
C LEU A 185 9.06 -2.25 18.07
N ILE A 186 8.53 -3.44 18.28
CA ILE A 186 9.25 -4.70 18.08
C ILE A 186 8.51 -5.49 17.01
N PHE A 187 9.24 -5.85 15.97
CA PHE A 187 8.87 -6.89 15.03
C PHE A 187 9.62 -8.16 15.40
N ASP A 188 8.89 -9.21 15.71
CA ASP A 188 9.39 -10.48 16.25
C ASP A 188 8.88 -11.58 15.33
N LEU A 189 9.78 -12.25 14.63
CA LEU A 189 9.49 -13.26 13.61
C LEU A 189 10.08 -14.59 14.03
N HIS A 190 9.26 -15.64 14.04
CA HIS A 190 9.67 -17.02 14.24
C HIS A 190 9.35 -17.88 13.02
N TRP A 191 10.22 -18.83 12.71
CA TRP A 191 9.93 -19.87 11.73
C TRP A 191 10.62 -21.18 12.08
N LYS A 192 10.09 -22.27 11.51
CA LYS A 192 10.79 -23.57 11.43
C LYS A 192 11.27 -23.81 10.01
N PHE A 193 12.37 -24.55 9.90
CA PHE A 193 13.00 -24.87 8.63
C PHE A 193 12.02 -25.61 7.69
N PRO A 194 12.24 -25.50 6.37
CA PRO A 194 11.50 -26.30 5.39
C PRO A 194 11.62 -27.81 5.64
N SER A 195 10.78 -28.59 4.96
CA SER A 195 10.83 -30.07 5.07
C SER A 195 12.15 -30.68 4.62
N SER A 196 12.94 -29.97 3.80
CA SER A 196 14.27 -30.36 3.38
C SER A 196 15.23 -29.19 3.48
N GLY A 197 16.35 -29.38 4.17
CA GLY A 197 17.41 -28.38 4.29
C GLY A 197 17.15 -27.29 5.34
N HIS A 198 18.07 -26.35 5.42
CA HIS A 198 18.00 -25.18 6.29
C HIS A 198 17.86 -23.96 5.39
N ASP A 199 16.90 -23.10 5.71
CA ASP A 199 16.68 -21.86 4.97
C ASP A 199 16.13 -20.78 5.90
N PHE A 200 16.17 -19.55 5.41
CA PHE A 200 15.93 -18.34 6.19
C PHE A 200 14.67 -17.65 5.66
N LEU A 201 13.80 -17.31 6.60
CA LEU A 201 12.69 -16.40 6.37
C LEU A 201 13.08 -15.07 7.00
N ASP A 202 13.29 -14.07 6.16
CA ASP A 202 13.86 -12.81 6.57
C ASP A 202 12.76 -11.79 6.89
N GLY A 203 12.80 -11.28 8.12
CA GLY A 203 12.23 -10.00 8.48
C GLY A 203 13.07 -8.87 7.91
N THR A 204 12.44 -7.86 7.32
CA THR A 204 13.14 -6.66 6.83
C THR A 204 12.33 -5.41 7.15
N CYS A 205 13.01 -4.34 7.56
CA CYS A 205 12.41 -3.02 7.71
C CYS A 205 13.02 -2.05 6.70
N MET A 206 12.22 -1.56 5.75
CA MET A 206 12.62 -0.52 4.81
C MET A 206 12.05 0.83 5.23
N ILE A 207 12.91 1.84 5.34
CA ILE A 207 12.56 3.17 5.80
C ILE A 207 12.60 4.15 4.64
N PHE A 208 11.58 4.99 4.53
CA PHE A 208 11.47 6.00 3.47
C PHE A 208 11.40 7.44 4.04
N GLU A 209 12.04 8.34 3.30
CA GLU A 209 11.90 9.79 3.40
C GLU A 209 11.13 10.26 2.17
N GLY A 210 9.82 10.48 2.30
CA GLY A 210 8.94 10.70 1.15
C GLY A 210 8.90 9.48 0.23
N ASP A 211 9.25 9.64 -1.04
CA ASP A 211 9.29 8.59 -2.06
C ASP A 211 10.65 7.87 -2.14
N LYS A 212 11.65 8.34 -1.39
CA LYS A 212 13.01 7.84 -1.46
C LYS A 212 13.26 6.82 -0.36
N LEU A 213 13.74 5.63 -0.75
CA LEU A 213 14.29 4.65 0.19
C LEU A 213 15.49 5.30 0.89
N TRP A 214 15.38 5.46 2.20
CA TRP A 214 16.40 6.03 3.04
C TRP A 214 17.37 4.96 3.53
N LYS A 215 16.82 3.88 4.11
CA LYS A 215 17.60 2.77 4.69
C LYS A 215 16.83 1.46 4.66
N THR A 216 17.59 0.37 4.65
CA THR A 216 17.09 -1.00 4.84
C THR A 216 17.77 -1.58 6.07
N TYR A 217 16.97 -2.20 6.94
CA TYR A 217 17.42 -2.98 8.10
C TYR A 217 17.02 -4.43 7.88
N ASP A 218 18.02 -5.23 7.55
CA ASP A 218 17.95 -6.67 7.28
C ASP A 218 19.11 -7.37 8.00
N TYR A 219 19.33 -8.65 7.70
CA TYR A 219 20.45 -9.42 8.22
C TYR A 219 21.83 -8.74 8.00
N LEU A 220 22.08 -8.21 6.80
CA LEU A 220 23.37 -7.60 6.43
C LEU A 220 23.55 -6.20 7.04
N HIS A 221 22.45 -5.48 7.27
CA HIS A 221 22.42 -4.09 7.71
C HIS A 221 21.88 -3.96 9.13
N SER A 222 22.30 -4.85 10.02
CA SER A 222 21.71 -5.01 11.35
C SER A 222 21.90 -3.81 12.31
N LYS A 223 22.94 -3.01 12.11
CA LYS A 223 23.33 -1.89 13.01
C LYS A 223 23.94 -0.68 12.26
N TYR A 224 23.21 -0.11 11.28
CA TYR A 224 23.74 0.98 10.44
C TYR A 224 22.95 2.31 10.48
N PRO A 225 23.59 3.48 10.75
CA PRO A 225 24.89 3.61 11.41
C PRO A 225 24.78 3.06 12.84
N ARG A 226 25.88 3.09 13.60
CA ARG A 226 26.01 2.60 14.99
C ARG A 226 25.04 3.27 16.02
N ILE A 227 24.03 4.02 15.58
CA ILE A 227 23.06 4.79 16.35
C ILE A 227 21.71 4.01 16.40
N ARG A 228 21.11 3.99 17.58
CA ARG A 228 20.20 2.94 18.10
C ARG A 228 18.71 3.14 17.77
N TYR A 229 18.35 3.88 16.74
CA TYR A 229 16.93 4.06 16.41
C TYR A 229 16.32 2.80 15.79
N ILE A 230 17.08 1.99 15.04
CA ILE A 230 16.64 0.63 14.65
C ILE A 230 17.79 -0.37 14.83
N GLU A 231 17.48 -1.55 15.36
CA GLU A 231 18.38 -2.70 15.47
C GLU A 231 17.70 -3.96 14.93
N HIS A 232 18.39 -4.69 14.06
CA HIS A 232 18.00 -6.04 13.63
C HIS A 232 18.88 -7.05 14.38
N SER A 233 18.31 -8.12 14.93
CA SER A 233 19.08 -9.13 15.69
C SER A 233 20.04 -9.94 14.81
N GLY A 234 19.72 -10.04 13.52
CA GLY A 234 20.23 -11.08 12.63
C GLY A 234 19.54 -12.41 12.92
N ASP A 235 20.04 -13.49 12.32
CA ASP A 235 19.43 -14.80 12.44
C ASP A 235 19.76 -15.44 13.79
N LEU A 236 18.76 -15.57 14.66
CA LEU A 236 18.89 -16.31 15.91
C LEU A 236 18.47 -17.76 15.67
N MET A 237 19.44 -18.58 15.29
CA MET A 237 19.23 -19.98 14.90
C MET A 237 19.02 -20.88 16.12
N ASP A 238 17.95 -21.68 16.10
CA ASP A 238 17.67 -22.78 17.03
C ASP A 238 17.67 -24.10 16.26
N THR A 239 18.88 -24.61 16.02
CA THR A 239 19.08 -25.84 15.24
C THR A 239 18.48 -27.07 15.92
N ASP A 240 18.40 -27.08 17.25
CA ASP A 240 17.88 -28.22 18.02
C ASP A 240 16.37 -28.37 17.82
N ASN A 241 15.64 -27.26 17.68
CA ASN A 241 14.21 -27.25 17.40
C ASN A 241 13.86 -27.06 15.91
N ALA A 242 14.88 -27.11 15.04
CA ALA A 242 14.80 -26.87 13.60
C ALA A 242 14.07 -25.56 13.27
N GLY A 243 14.43 -24.48 13.96
CA GLY A 243 13.83 -23.17 13.76
C GLY A 243 14.82 -22.03 13.96
N ALA A 244 14.30 -20.82 13.82
CA ALA A 244 15.04 -19.60 13.97
C ALA A 244 14.09 -18.42 14.23
N HIS A 245 14.68 -17.29 14.62
CA HIS A 245 13.94 -16.08 14.95
C HIS A 245 14.71 -14.80 14.58
N HIS A 246 13.99 -13.77 14.12
CA HIS A 246 14.48 -12.41 13.92
C HIS A 246 13.72 -11.44 14.81
N GLU A 247 14.45 -10.48 15.36
CA GLU A 247 13.87 -9.33 16.05
C GLU A 247 14.35 -8.04 15.38
N ILE A 248 13.41 -7.13 15.10
CA ILE A 248 13.70 -5.76 14.69
C ILE A 248 13.10 -4.81 15.73
N LYS A 249 13.97 -4.06 16.40
CA LYS A 249 13.58 -3.04 17.38
C LYS A 249 13.67 -1.67 16.75
N ALA A 250 12.62 -0.88 16.83
CA ALA A 250 12.60 0.50 16.36
C ALA A 250 12.17 1.46 17.48
N ASN A 251 13.01 2.45 17.78
CA ASN A 251 12.68 3.61 18.61
C ASN A 251 12.24 4.74 17.69
N LEU A 252 10.92 4.91 17.59
CA LEU A 252 10.27 5.81 16.64
C LEU A 252 10.48 7.29 17.00
N ASN A 253 10.72 7.60 18.28
CA ASN A 253 10.97 8.98 18.75
C ASN A 253 12.35 9.51 18.37
N GLU A 254 13.32 8.60 18.18
CA GLU A 254 14.68 8.95 17.81
C GLU A 254 14.89 9.03 16.29
N LEU A 255 13.87 8.65 15.49
CA LEU A 255 13.94 8.75 14.04
C LEU A 255 13.96 10.23 13.58
N PRO A 256 14.79 10.58 12.58
CA PRO A 256 14.78 11.92 11.98
C PRO A 256 13.38 12.35 11.55
N LYS A 257 13.07 13.65 11.66
CA LYS A 257 11.75 14.17 11.25
C LYS A 257 11.45 13.99 9.75
N SER A 258 12.48 13.85 8.92
CA SER A 258 12.34 13.53 7.49
C SER A 258 11.83 12.11 7.23
N VAL A 259 11.99 11.20 8.19
CA VAL A 259 11.52 9.82 8.09
C VAL A 259 10.05 9.75 8.45
N GLY A 260 9.23 9.40 7.46
CA GLY A 260 7.78 9.31 7.60
C GLY A 260 7.24 7.89 7.59
N GLN A 261 8.02 6.91 7.13
CA GLN A 261 7.49 5.60 6.75
C GLN A 261 8.46 4.47 7.03
N LEU A 262 7.97 3.39 7.65
CA LEU A 262 8.69 2.14 7.83
C LEU A 262 7.80 1.01 7.32
N TYR A 263 8.26 0.30 6.29
CA TYR A 263 7.62 -0.90 5.78
C TYR A 263 8.25 -2.13 6.41
N PHE A 264 7.42 -3.02 6.95
CA PHE A 264 7.85 -4.33 7.44
C PHE A 264 7.52 -5.40 6.42
N ILE A 265 8.53 -6.18 6.03
CA ILE A 265 8.47 -7.16 4.95
C ILE A 265 8.89 -8.52 5.51
N LEU A 266 8.23 -9.57 5.03
CA LEU A 266 8.71 -10.95 5.12
C LEU A 266 9.13 -11.42 3.73
N SER A 267 10.30 -12.04 3.64
CA SER A 267 10.79 -12.59 2.38
C SER A 267 11.59 -13.87 2.57
N SER A 268 11.47 -14.83 1.66
CA SER A 268 12.35 -16.00 1.64
C SER A 268 13.78 -15.64 1.21
N TRP A 269 14.77 -16.41 1.65
CA TRP A 269 16.14 -16.27 1.14
C TRP A 269 16.41 -17.13 -0.10
N ARG A 270 16.35 -18.46 0.03
CA ARG A 270 16.53 -19.40 -1.10
C ARG A 270 15.24 -20.09 -1.51
N SER A 271 14.30 -20.21 -0.58
CA SER A 271 13.05 -20.92 -0.78
C SER A 271 12.26 -20.25 -1.89
N PRO A 272 11.65 -21.02 -2.81
CA PRO A 272 10.84 -20.47 -3.89
C PRO A 272 9.59 -19.73 -3.40
N ASN A 273 9.15 -19.97 -2.16
CA ASN A 273 8.05 -19.21 -1.54
C ASN A 273 8.06 -19.34 -0.01
N ILE A 274 7.25 -18.50 0.65
CA ILE A 274 7.08 -18.46 2.10
C ILE A 274 6.35 -19.72 2.62
N GLY A 275 5.50 -20.34 1.80
CA GLY A 275 4.68 -21.49 2.19
C GLY A 275 5.48 -22.76 2.54
N LEU A 276 6.74 -22.84 2.13
CA LEU A 276 7.61 -23.97 2.47
C LEU A 276 8.18 -23.91 3.89
N PHE A 277 8.16 -22.75 4.54
CA PHE A 277 8.56 -22.62 5.94
C PHE A 277 7.47 -23.19 6.85
N LYS A 278 7.88 -23.91 7.89
CA LYS A 278 6.96 -24.53 8.83
C LYS A 278 6.64 -23.55 9.95
N LYS A 279 5.35 -23.44 10.30
CA LYS A 279 4.86 -22.56 11.39
C LYS A 279 5.49 -21.15 11.38
N PRO A 280 5.54 -20.43 10.23
CA PRO A 280 5.99 -19.06 10.26
C PRO A 280 4.95 -18.21 10.98
N GLU A 281 5.41 -17.45 11.97
CA GLU A 281 4.57 -16.57 12.78
C GLU A 281 5.36 -15.30 13.11
N PHE A 282 4.66 -14.19 13.26
CA PHE A 282 5.29 -12.95 13.70
C PHE A 282 4.36 -12.19 14.64
N LYS A 283 4.94 -11.26 15.40
CA LYS A 283 4.23 -10.25 16.15
C LYS A 283 4.85 -8.89 15.87
N LEU A 284 4.00 -7.89 15.79
CA LEU A 284 4.41 -6.50 15.78
C LEU A 284 3.80 -5.84 17.01
N TYR A 285 4.59 -5.37 17.95
CA TYR A 285 4.03 -4.87 19.22
C TYR A 285 4.81 -3.71 19.82
N ASP A 286 4.12 -2.92 20.64
CA ASP A 286 4.77 -1.98 21.54
C ASP A 286 5.34 -2.79 22.73
N PRO A 287 6.64 -2.69 23.06
CA PRO A 287 7.21 -3.39 24.21
C PRO A 287 6.54 -3.04 25.54
N ALA A 288 5.87 -1.89 25.67
CA ALA A 288 5.06 -1.56 26.85
C ALA A 288 3.75 -2.36 26.92
N LYS A 289 3.30 -2.95 25.81
CA LYS A 289 2.08 -3.75 25.68
C LYS A 289 2.30 -5.01 24.81
N PRO A 290 3.18 -5.94 25.22
CA PRO A 290 3.63 -7.07 24.39
C PRO A 290 2.52 -8.07 24.02
N ASN A 291 1.40 -8.05 24.74
CA ASN A 291 0.25 -8.91 24.45
C ASN A 291 -0.70 -8.33 23.39
N VAL A 292 -0.47 -7.10 22.94
CA VAL A 292 -1.27 -6.45 21.89
C VAL A 292 -0.49 -6.48 20.58
N ASN A 293 -0.90 -7.35 19.67
CA ASN A 293 -0.36 -7.39 18.32
C ASN A 293 -0.96 -6.23 17.50
N LEU A 294 -0.10 -5.43 16.89
CA LEU A 294 -0.41 -4.23 16.12
C LEU A 294 -0.64 -4.53 14.63
N CYS A 295 -0.18 -5.70 14.16
CA CYS A 295 -0.37 -6.15 12.79
C CYS A 295 -0.88 -7.60 12.79
N ASP A 296 -2.16 -7.76 12.45
CA ASP A 296 -2.79 -9.08 12.31
C ASP A 296 -2.70 -9.53 10.86
N TYR A 297 -1.75 -10.41 10.55
CA TYR A 297 -1.61 -11.03 9.23
C TYR A 297 -1.34 -12.52 9.37
N THR A 298 -2.08 -13.33 8.62
CA THR A 298 -1.84 -14.77 8.52
C THR A 298 -0.78 -15.03 7.45
N VAL A 299 0.45 -15.38 7.85
CA VAL A 299 1.59 -15.58 6.93
C VAL A 299 1.28 -16.52 5.77
N GLN A 300 0.44 -17.53 6.00
CA GLN A 300 0.03 -18.51 4.97
C GLN A 300 -0.75 -17.88 3.80
N ARG A 301 -1.29 -16.65 3.93
CA ARG A 301 -1.88 -15.93 2.79
C ARG A 301 -0.84 -15.59 1.72
N ALA A 302 0.43 -15.49 2.08
CA ALA A 302 1.55 -15.30 1.16
C ALA A 302 2.27 -16.61 0.82
N ALA A 303 1.66 -17.77 1.07
CA ALA A 303 2.32 -19.08 0.92
C ALA A 303 2.92 -19.30 -0.47
N ASP A 304 2.28 -18.82 -1.54
CA ASP A 304 2.75 -19.01 -2.92
C ASP A 304 3.69 -17.89 -3.40
N SER A 305 4.04 -16.93 -2.54
CA SER A 305 4.88 -15.79 -2.88
C SER A 305 6.24 -15.84 -2.20
N GLN A 306 7.23 -15.19 -2.81
CA GLN A 306 8.58 -15.06 -2.24
C GLN A 306 8.66 -13.98 -1.17
N ALA A 307 7.81 -12.96 -1.24
CA ALA A 307 7.77 -11.89 -0.26
C ALA A 307 6.37 -11.30 -0.08
N VAL A 308 6.13 -10.75 1.10
CA VAL A 308 4.94 -9.97 1.43
C VAL A 308 5.32 -8.73 2.22
N ILE A 309 4.77 -7.59 1.81
CA ILE A 309 4.83 -6.34 2.57
C ILE A 309 3.66 -6.40 3.56
N LEU A 310 3.97 -6.58 4.83
CA LEU A 310 2.96 -6.83 5.86
C LEU A 310 2.20 -5.55 6.20
N CYS A 311 2.94 -4.53 6.61
CA CYS A 311 2.37 -3.28 7.10
C CYS A 311 3.32 -2.11 6.89
N LEU A 312 2.74 -0.93 7.04
CA LEU A 312 3.39 0.36 7.05
C LEU A 312 3.20 1.00 8.42
N ILE A 313 4.29 1.44 9.03
CA ILE A 313 4.28 2.36 10.17
C ILE A 313 4.49 3.76 9.62
N ASN A 314 3.47 4.60 9.74
CA ASN A 314 3.46 5.92 9.14
C ASN A 314 3.40 7.01 10.21
N ARG A 315 4.21 8.05 10.04
CA ARG A 315 4.21 9.27 10.85
C ARG A 315 3.23 10.26 10.23
N SER A 316 2.20 10.63 11.00
CA SER A 316 1.29 11.71 10.62
C SER A 316 1.93 13.09 10.82
N ARG A 317 1.31 14.12 10.23
CA ARG A 317 1.73 15.53 10.37
C ARG A 317 1.79 16.05 11.81
N ASN A 318 1.04 15.43 12.72
CA ASN A 318 1.03 15.78 14.14
C ASN A 318 2.04 14.94 14.95
N ASP A 319 3.07 14.37 14.29
CA ASP A 319 4.10 13.52 14.90
C ASP A 319 3.57 12.22 15.54
N MET A 320 2.33 11.83 15.25
CA MET A 320 1.75 10.57 15.74
C MET A 320 1.98 9.42 14.75
N TRP A 321 2.42 8.27 15.25
CA TRP A 321 2.61 7.06 14.46
C TRP A 321 1.35 6.21 14.37
N LYS A 322 1.11 5.61 13.20
CA LYS A 322 0.00 4.69 12.92
C LYS A 322 0.52 3.42 12.25
N VAL A 323 -0.18 2.30 12.48
CA VAL A 323 0.09 1.01 11.82
C VAL A 323 -1.01 0.73 10.80
N ILE A 324 -0.62 0.59 9.54
CA ILE A 324 -1.52 0.42 8.39
C ILE A 324 -1.20 -0.93 7.74
N PRO A 325 -2.20 -1.80 7.52
CA PRO A 325 -1.99 -3.06 6.80
C PRO A 325 -1.68 -2.76 5.34
N VAL A 326 -0.73 -3.50 4.78
CA VAL A 326 -0.42 -3.44 3.34
C VAL A 326 -0.82 -4.75 2.68
N GLU A 327 -0.39 -5.89 3.24
CA GLU A 327 -0.76 -7.25 2.81
C GLU A 327 -0.53 -7.57 1.33
N GLU A 328 0.48 -6.95 0.71
CA GLU A 328 0.76 -7.09 -0.73
C GLU A 328 1.93 -8.04 -0.97
N THR A 329 1.70 -9.05 -1.83
CA THR A 329 2.73 -10.00 -2.25
C THR A 329 3.57 -9.46 -3.41
N THR A 330 4.79 -9.98 -3.53
CA THR A 330 5.73 -9.57 -4.59
C THR A 330 6.71 -10.69 -4.93
N ASN A 331 7.29 -10.61 -6.12
CA ASN A 331 8.28 -11.58 -6.64
C ASN A 331 9.71 -11.27 -6.16
N GLY A 332 9.90 -10.26 -5.30
CA GLY A 332 11.17 -9.98 -4.66
C GLY A 332 11.46 -10.95 -3.52
N ASN A 333 12.70 -10.94 -3.00
CA ASN A 333 13.12 -11.79 -1.90
C ASN A 333 14.32 -11.18 -1.15
N ALA A 334 14.84 -11.84 -0.12
CA ALA A 334 15.94 -11.31 0.70
C ALA A 334 17.27 -11.16 -0.06
N LYS A 335 17.38 -11.70 -1.29
CA LYS A 335 18.54 -11.56 -2.18
C LYS A 335 18.34 -10.48 -3.25
N ASP A 336 17.10 -10.11 -3.54
CA ASP A 336 16.73 -9.10 -4.52
C ASP A 336 15.48 -8.33 -4.06
N TYR A 337 15.74 -7.16 -3.48
CA TYR A 337 14.71 -6.26 -2.99
C TYR A 337 14.07 -5.39 -4.08
N SER A 338 14.57 -5.41 -5.32
CA SER A 338 14.10 -4.50 -6.38
C SER A 338 12.58 -4.59 -6.61
N PRO A 339 11.96 -5.78 -6.72
CA PRO A 339 10.51 -5.89 -6.88
C PRO A 339 9.71 -5.47 -5.63
N ILE A 340 10.31 -5.57 -4.45
CA ILE A 340 9.70 -5.10 -3.19
C ILE A 340 9.69 -3.56 -3.19
N GLU A 341 10.81 -2.93 -3.51
CA GLU A 341 10.89 -1.47 -3.60
C GLU A 341 9.97 -0.90 -4.68
N GLU A 342 9.90 -1.53 -5.86
CA GLU A 342 8.98 -1.11 -6.92
C GLU A 342 7.52 -1.20 -6.48
N LYS A 343 7.17 -2.29 -5.78
CA LYS A 343 5.83 -2.46 -5.21
C LYS A 343 5.55 -1.38 -4.16
N ILE A 344 6.49 -1.07 -3.27
CA ILE A 344 6.34 0.02 -2.29
C ILE A 344 6.14 1.37 -2.98
N LYS A 345 6.98 1.70 -3.97
CA LYS A 345 6.86 2.95 -4.76
C LYS A 345 5.52 3.04 -5.50
N SER A 346 4.90 1.91 -5.85
CA SER A 346 3.57 1.87 -6.46
C SER A 346 2.45 2.28 -5.50
N PHE A 347 2.67 2.27 -4.19
CA PHE A 347 1.69 2.73 -3.19
C PHE A 347 1.63 4.25 -3.06
N GLY A 348 1.90 5.01 -4.14
CA GLY A 348 2.17 6.45 -4.17
C GLY A 348 1.24 7.37 -3.38
N LEU A 349 0.09 6.87 -2.95
CA LEU A 349 -0.73 7.46 -1.90
C LEU A 349 0.00 7.70 -0.58
N PHE A 350 0.76 6.74 -0.02
CA PHE A 350 1.42 6.96 1.27
C PHE A 350 2.54 8.02 1.20
N ASN A 351 3.16 8.18 0.03
CA ASN A 351 4.30 9.07 -0.20
C ASN A 351 3.89 10.53 -0.43
N THR A 352 2.61 10.77 -0.78
CA THR A 352 2.12 12.11 -1.17
C THR A 352 1.10 12.69 -0.18
N ILE A 353 0.52 11.86 0.70
CA ILE A 353 -0.69 12.21 1.45
C ILE A 353 -0.44 12.55 2.91
N LEU A 354 0.72 12.22 3.49
CA LEU A 354 0.97 12.41 4.92
C LEU A 354 2.23 13.23 5.18
#